data_AF-A0A3N4NR52-F1
#
_entry.id   AF-A0A3N4NR52-F1
#
_cell.length_a   1.000
_cell.length_b   1.000
_cell.length_c   1.000
_cell.angle_alpha   90.00
_cell.angle_beta   90.00
_cell.angle_gamma   90.00
#
_symmetry.space_group_name_H-M   'P 1'
#
loop_
_entity.id
_entity.type
_entity.pdbx_description
1 polymer ?
#
loop_
_entity_poly.entity_id
_entity_poly.type
_entity_poly.pdbx_seq_one_letter_code
_entity_poly.pdbx_strand_id
1 'polypeptide(L)' 'DALKDFHKNVLTTDYLKFVEYYGEAPADKFYEALAWQGLADHDVKAYTDLSDDEKEELSDEVFKIGMLTKNCPDTN' A
#
# COMPACT_ATOMS: atom_id res chain seq x y z
N ASP A 1 5.83 1.52 -12.21
CA ASP A 1 5.15 0.31 -12.74
C ASP A 1 5.57 -1.03 -12.13
N ALA A 2 6.85 -1.31 -11.83
CA ALA A 2 7.28 -2.64 -11.36
C ALA A 2 6.49 -3.18 -10.14
N LEU A 3 6.16 -2.33 -9.15
CA LEU A 3 5.36 -2.73 -7.99
C LEU A 3 3.91 -3.05 -8.35
N LYS A 4 3.33 -2.29 -9.28
CA LYS A 4 1.97 -2.50 -9.81
C LYS A 4 1.88 -3.81 -10.59
N ASP A 5 2.87 -4.07 -11.44
CA ASP A 5 2.97 -5.34 -12.17
C ASP A 5 3.20 -6.52 -11.22
N PHE A 6 4.02 -6.36 -10.19
CA PHE A 6 4.22 -7.40 -9.18
C PHE A 6 2.92 -7.67 -8.41
N HIS A 7 2.22 -6.63 -7.97
CA HIS A 7 0.94 -6.77 -7.27
C HIS A 7 -0.10 -7.49 -8.15
N LYS A 8 -0.18 -7.14 -9.43
CA LYS A 8 -1.14 -7.73 -10.36
C LYS A 8 -0.79 -9.18 -10.75
N ASN A 9 0.48 -9.48 -11.03
CA ASN A 9 0.89 -10.75 -11.62
C ASN A 9 1.44 -11.78 -10.62
N VAL A 10 2.00 -11.32 -9.50
CA VAL A 10 2.59 -12.18 -8.46
C VAL A 10 1.67 -12.27 -7.25
N LEU A 11 1.18 -11.12 -6.77
CA LEU A 11 0.22 -11.05 -5.66
C LEU A 11 -1.22 -10.92 -6.16
N THR A 12 -1.57 -11.65 -7.23
CA THR A 12 -2.86 -11.52 -7.92
C THR A 12 -4.05 -11.68 -6.99
N THR A 13 -3.96 -12.57 -6.00
CA THR A 13 -5.01 -12.75 -4.98
C THR A 13 -5.24 -11.49 -4.15
N ASP A 14 -4.17 -10.79 -3.76
CA ASP A 14 -4.27 -9.54 -2.99
C ASP A 14 -4.87 -8.43 -3.86
N TYR A 15 -4.41 -8.33 -5.10
CA TYR A 15 -4.95 -7.39 -6.08
C TYR A 15 -6.45 -7.60 -6.31
N LEU A 16 -6.89 -8.86 -6.47
CA LEU A 16 -8.30 -9.18 -6.66
C LEU A 16 -9.13 -8.86 -5.41
N LYS A 17 -8.60 -9.14 -4.20
CA LYS A 17 -9.27 -8.75 -2.94
C LYS A 17 -9.38 -7.25 -2.80
N PHE A 18 -8.35 -6.50 -3.20
CA PHE A 18 -8.41 -5.03 -3.23
C PHE A 18 -9.57 -4.58 -4.12
N VAL A 19 -9.62 -5.08 -5.35
CA VAL A 19 -10.66 -4.72 -6.33
C VAL A 19 -12.05 -5.13 -5.86
N GLU A 20 -12.18 -6.29 -5.22
CA GLU A 20 -13.46 -6.78 -4.69
C GLU A 20 -13.96 -5.91 -3.52
N TYR A 21 -13.05 -5.49 -2.63
CA TYR A 21 -13.39 -4.72 -1.44
C TYR A 21 -13.67 -3.24 -1.75
N TYR A 22 -12.84 -2.61 -2.59
CA TYR A 22 -12.95 -1.19 -2.92
C TYR A 22 -13.75 -0.92 -4.19
N GLY A 23 -14.01 -1.94 -5.02
CA GLY A 23 -14.71 -1.80 -6.30
C GLY A 23 -13.86 -1.16 -7.41
N GLU A 24 -12.60 -0.82 -7.13
CA GLU A 24 -11.69 -0.17 -8.06
C GLU A 24 -10.27 -0.76 -7.99
N ALA A 25 -9.49 -0.59 -9.06
CA ALA A 25 -8.09 -0.98 -9.05
C ALA A 25 -7.26 -0.06 -8.16
N PRO A 26 -6.21 -0.55 -7.48
CA PRO A 26 -5.33 0.30 -6.70
C PRO A 26 -4.73 1.41 -7.58
N ALA A 27 -4.92 2.66 -7.15
CA ALA A 27 -4.40 3.83 -7.82
C ALA A 27 -2.87 3.93 -7.69
N ASP A 28 -2.22 4.77 -8.52
CA ASP A 28 -0.77 4.92 -8.43
C ASP A 28 -0.31 5.50 -7.08
N LYS A 29 -1.13 6.38 -6.46
CA LYS A 29 -0.93 6.88 -5.09
C LYS A 29 -0.81 5.77 -4.04
N PHE A 30 -1.53 4.65 -4.21
CA PHE A 30 -1.44 3.51 -3.29
C PHE A 30 -0.04 2.87 -3.32
N TYR A 31 0.54 2.73 -4.51
CA TYR A 31 1.88 2.18 -4.68
C TYR A 31 2.97 3.16 -4.23
N GLU A 32 2.73 4.45 -4.43
CA GLU A 32 3.57 5.51 -3.90
C GLU A 32 3.58 5.52 -2.37
N ALA A 33 2.41 5.39 -1.74
CA ALA A 33 2.26 5.26 -0.29
C ALA A 33 2.99 4.04 0.28
N LEU A 34 2.91 2.89 -0.40
CA LEU A 34 3.69 1.70 -0.08
C LEU A 34 5.21 1.94 -0.13
N ALA A 35 5.69 2.62 -1.19
CA ALA A 35 7.10 2.92 -1.34
C ALA A 35 7.58 3.87 -0.22
N TRP A 36 6.79 4.90 0.08
CA TRP A 36 7.05 5.85 1.17
C TRP A 36 7.03 5.18 2.55
N GLN A 37 6.10 4.24 2.79
CA GLN A 37 6.08 3.48 4.04
C GLN A 37 7.35 2.63 4.21
N GLY A 38 7.85 2.00 3.14
CA GLY A 38 9.12 1.29 3.18
C GLY A 38 10.30 2.23 3.47
N LEU A 39 10.30 3.43 2.90
CA LEU A 39 11.30 4.47 3.18
C LEU A 39 11.21 4.98 4.63
N ALA A 40 9.99 5.08 5.18
CA ALA A 40 9.74 5.47 6.57
C ALA A 40 10.33 4.47 7.57
N ASP A 41 10.16 3.17 7.32
CA ASP A 41 10.71 2.10 8.18
C ASP A 41 12.25 2.15 8.24
N HIS A 42 12.87 2.69 7.18
CA HIS A 42 14.32 2.89 7.08
C HIS A 42 14.80 4.30 7.48
N ASP A 43 13.95 5.12 8.12
CA ASP A 43 14.26 6.48 8.59
C ASP A 43 14.87 7.38 7.48
N VAL A 44 14.41 7.20 6.25
CA VAL A 44 14.96 7.94 5.11
C VAL A 44 14.52 9.39 5.18
N LYS A 45 15.48 10.32 5.12
CA LYS A 45 15.23 11.77 5.22
C LYS A 45 14.14 12.29 4.28
N ALA A 46 14.06 11.75 3.08
CA ALA A 46 13.03 12.13 2.11
C ALA A 46 11.60 11.93 2.66
N TYR A 47 11.37 10.92 3.50
CA TYR A 47 10.08 10.71 4.16
C TYR A 47 9.89 11.67 5.34
N THR A 48 10.96 11.94 6.11
CA THR A 48 10.87 12.89 7.24
C THR A 48 10.61 14.32 6.78
N ASP A 49 11.14 14.70 5.61
CA ASP A 49 10.97 16.01 4.98
C ASP A 49 9.60 16.22 4.32
N LEU A 50 8.77 15.18 4.17
CA LEU A 50 7.39 15.34 3.69
C LEU A 50 6.57 16.19 4.66
N SER A 51 5.66 16.98 4.11
CA SER A 51 4.71 17.78 4.88
C SER A 51 3.77 16.86 5.67
N ASP A 52 3.19 17.37 6.75
CA ASP A 52 2.23 16.60 7.56
C ASP A 52 1.00 16.19 6.73
N ASP A 53 0.53 17.05 5.83
CA ASP A 53 -0.57 16.75 4.90
C ASP A 53 -0.22 15.58 3.95
N GLU A 54 1.02 15.55 3.44
CA GLU A 54 1.47 14.47 2.54
C GLU A 54 1.59 13.15 3.29
N LYS A 55 2.06 13.20 4.54
CA LYS A 55 2.11 12.01 5.41
C LYS A 55 0.70 11.51 5.75
N GLU A 56 -0.26 12.40 5.93
CA GLU A 56 -1.67 12.05 6.18
C GLU A 56 -2.29 11.35 4.96
N GLU A 57 -2.16 11.92 3.75
CA GLU A 57 -2.62 11.27 2.51
C GLU A 57 -1.99 9.89 2.30
N LEU A 58 -0.68 9.76 2.53
CA LEU A 58 0.01 8.47 2.43
C LEU A 58 -0.51 7.48 3.50
N SER A 59 -0.82 7.96 4.71
CA SER A 59 -1.32 7.11 5.78
C SER A 59 -2.71 6.54 5.50
N ASP A 60 -3.59 7.31 4.86
CA ASP A 60 -4.93 6.84 4.45
C ASP A 60 -4.84 5.75 3.39
N GLU A 61 -3.93 5.91 2.44
CA GLU A 61 -3.65 4.93 1.40
C GLU A 61 -3.03 3.65 1.97
N VAL A 62 -2.11 3.79 2.94
CA VAL A 62 -1.51 2.67 3.65
C VAL A 62 -2.52 1.92 4.51
N PHE A 63 -3.46 2.64 5.13
CA PHE A 63 -4.50 2.02 5.95
C PHE A 63 -5.36 1.04 5.17
N LYS A 64 -5.58 1.30 3.87
CA LYS A 64 -6.27 0.37 2.96
C LYS A 64 -5.54 -0.98 2.86
N ILE A 65 -4.21 -1.00 2.91
CA ILE A 65 -3.39 -2.22 2.95
C ILE A 65 -3.61 -3.00 4.24
N GLY A 66 -3.63 -2.30 5.37
CA GLY A 66 -3.87 -2.88 6.69
C GLY A 66 -5.23 -3.58 6.78
N MET A 67 -6.24 -3.11 6.04
CA MET A 67 -7.53 -3.79 5.93
C MET A 67 -7.45 -5.09 5.10
N LEU A 68 -6.67 -5.12 4.03
CA LEU A 68 -6.55 -6.31 3.16
C LEU A 68 -5.75 -7.43 3.83
N THR A 69 -4.67 -7.05 4.52
CA THR A 69 -3.77 -7.99 5.22
C THR A 69 -4.34 -8.55 6.51
N LYS A 70 -5.36 -7.91 7.13
CA LYS A 70 -6.07 -8.42 8.31
C LYS A 70 -6.89 -9.70 8.07
N ASN A 71 -6.98 -10.17 6.82
CA ASN A 71 -7.53 -11.48 6.45
C ASN A 71 -6.44 -12.51 6.09
N CYS A 72 -5.32 -12.50 6.80
CA CYS A 72 -4.54 -13.73 7.01
C CYS A 72 -5.11 -14.48 8.22
N PRO A 73 -6.01 -15.48 8.04
CA PRO A 73 -6.09 -16.52 9.04
C PRO A 73 -4.74 -17.23 9.01
N ASP A 74 -3.91 -17.00 10.02
CA ASP A 74 -2.81 -17.89 10.36
C ASP A 74 -3.39 -19.31 10.46
N THR A 75 -3.16 -20.10 9.43
CA THR A 75 -3.41 -21.55 9.49
C THR A 75 -2.14 -22.17 10.03
N ASN A 76 -2.06 -22.18 11.36
CA ASN A 76 -1.19 -23.08 12.12
C ASN A 76 -1.84 -24.47 12.20
#